data_AF-A0A518CL19-F1
#
_entry.id   AF-A0A518CL19-F1
#
_cell.length_a   1.000
_cell.length_b   1.000
_cell.length_c   1.000
_cell.angle_alpha   90.00
_cell.angle_beta   90.00
_cell.angle_gamma   90.00
#
_symmetry.space_group_name_H-M   'P 1'
#
loop_
_entity.id
_entity.type
_entity.pdbx_description
1 polymer ?
#
loop_
_entity_poly.entity_id
_entity_poly.type
_entity_poly.pdbx_seq_one_letter_code
_entity_poly.pdbx_strand_id
1 'polypeptide(L)'
;MPKFSSQFTIIGAGLFGVIMILTNLSGCGQDRPGVRFTEDSERTGDYVDLNSPEMLEQKLTHLIGLVKGESANKARRSATTLGSMGAKAAPVLDDLKVLKDHPIEEVRVAIQGAIEKIEADINKPKEGGE
;
A
#
# COMPACT_ATOMS: atom_id res chain seq x y z
N MET A 1 -26.94 36.74 -15.91
CA MET A 1 -27.33 35.32 -15.81
C MET A 1 -27.75 34.80 -17.18
N PRO A 2 -26.94 33.98 -17.88
CA PRO A 2 -27.43 33.17 -19.00
C PRO A 2 -27.65 31.71 -18.57
N LYS A 3 -28.83 31.18 -18.92
CA LYS A 3 -29.24 29.78 -18.70
C LYS A 3 -28.60 28.90 -19.78
N PHE A 4 -27.86 27.87 -19.37
CA PHE A 4 -27.32 26.84 -20.27
C PHE A 4 -28.46 25.92 -20.74
N SER A 5 -28.66 25.89 -22.06
CA SER A 5 -29.53 24.93 -22.74
C SER A 5 -28.66 24.13 -23.70
N SER A 6 -28.61 22.82 -23.55
CA SER A 6 -28.06 21.90 -24.55
C SER A 6 -28.71 20.54 -24.39
N GLN A 7 -29.61 20.23 -25.32
CA GLN A 7 -30.13 18.90 -25.56
C GLN A 7 -29.23 18.20 -26.57
N PHE A 8 -28.64 17.05 -26.21
CA PHE A 8 -27.89 16.23 -27.14
C PHE A 8 -28.85 15.31 -27.90
N THR A 9 -29.02 15.62 -29.19
CA THR A 9 -29.70 14.80 -30.19
C THR A 9 -28.72 13.75 -30.72
N ILE A 10 -28.99 12.47 -30.48
CA ILE A 10 -28.25 11.34 -31.07
C ILE A 10 -29.11 10.76 -32.19
N ILE A 11 -28.72 11.03 -33.44
CA ILE A 11 -29.22 10.34 -34.63
C ILE A 11 -28.01 10.04 -35.51
N GLY A 12 -27.78 8.76 -35.82
CA GLY A 12 -26.73 8.36 -36.75
C GLY A 12 -26.53 6.85 -36.78
N ALA A 13 -27.37 6.16 -37.54
CA ALA A 13 -27.35 4.72 -37.76
C ALA A 13 -26.20 4.25 -38.67
N GLY A 14 -25.64 3.07 -38.36
CA GLY A 14 -25.41 1.97 -39.30
C GLY A 14 -24.34 2.08 -40.39
N LEU A 15 -23.24 1.32 -40.23
CA LEU A 15 -22.56 0.58 -41.32
C LEU A 15 -21.70 -0.53 -40.68
N PHE A 16 -22.17 -1.78 -40.61
CA PHE A 16 -21.88 -2.87 -41.55
C PHE A 16 -20.43 -3.39 -41.57
N GLY A 17 -20.27 -4.70 -41.34
CA GLY A 17 -19.05 -5.47 -41.61
C GLY A 17 -18.63 -6.35 -40.43
N VAL A 18 -19.37 -7.42 -40.11
CA VAL A 18 -19.09 -8.78 -40.62
C VAL A 18 -17.58 -9.08 -40.65
N ILE A 19 -17.04 -9.61 -39.55
CA ILE A 19 -15.93 -10.55 -39.60
C ILE A 19 -16.41 -11.83 -38.94
N MET A 20 -16.75 -12.79 -39.81
CA MET A 20 -16.90 -14.22 -39.55
C MET A 20 -15.78 -14.72 -38.63
N ILE A 21 -16.14 -15.40 -37.53
CA ILE A 21 -16.11 -16.87 -37.42
C ILE A 21 -14.78 -17.47 -37.88
N LEU A 22 -13.94 -17.86 -36.92
CA LEU A 22 -13.28 -19.16 -36.95
C LEU A 22 -13.33 -19.80 -35.56
N THR A 23 -14.22 -20.77 -35.50
CA THR A 23 -14.30 -21.90 -34.58
C THR A 23 -12.96 -22.63 -34.38
N ASN A 24 -12.88 -23.29 -33.23
CA ASN A 24 -11.96 -24.33 -32.78
C ASN A 24 -10.90 -23.85 -31.79
N LEU A 25 -11.19 -24.07 -30.51
CA LEU A 25 -10.27 -24.84 -29.70
C LEU A 25 -11.10 -25.79 -28.82
N SER A 26 -11.24 -27.01 -29.32
CA SER A 26 -11.56 -28.20 -28.54
C SER A 26 -10.69 -28.23 -27.29
N GLY A 27 -11.31 -28.39 -26.13
CA GLY A 27 -10.60 -28.51 -24.86
C GLY A 27 -11.41 -29.20 -23.78
N CYS A 28 -12.36 -30.07 -24.15
CA CYS A 28 -12.90 -31.07 -23.23
C CYS A 28 -11.97 -32.29 -23.26
N GLY A 29 -10.96 -32.28 -22.40
CA GLY A 29 -10.17 -33.46 -22.04
C GLY A 29 -10.24 -33.62 -20.53
N GLN A 30 -11.09 -34.55 -20.06
CA GLN A 30 -10.99 -35.06 -18.71
C GLN A 30 -9.71 -35.88 -18.61
N ASP A 31 -8.86 -35.60 -17.62
CA ASP A 31 -8.09 -36.64 -16.94
C ASP A 31 -7.54 -36.12 -15.60
N ARG A 32 -8.23 -36.50 -14.52
CA ARG A 32 -7.62 -36.67 -13.20
C ARG A 32 -7.27 -38.15 -13.12
N PRO A 33 -6.00 -38.55 -13.33
CA PRO A 33 -5.32 -39.19 -12.19
C PRO A 33 -3.79 -39.04 -12.25
N GLY A 34 -3.20 -38.94 -11.06
CA GLY A 34 -1.75 -38.99 -10.87
C GLY A 34 -1.30 -37.80 -10.05
N VAL A 35 -1.22 -38.01 -8.74
CA VAL A 35 -0.27 -37.28 -7.92
C VAL A 35 1.10 -37.55 -8.53
N ARG A 36 1.57 -36.66 -9.41
CA ARG A 36 2.99 -36.52 -9.68
C ARG A 36 3.49 -35.52 -8.65
N PHE A 37 4.01 -36.06 -7.56
CA PHE A 37 5.07 -35.38 -6.83
C PHE A 37 6.21 -35.25 -7.85
N THR A 38 6.22 -34.17 -8.63
CA THR A 38 7.49 -33.66 -9.13
C THR A 38 8.11 -33.00 -7.91
N GLU A 39 8.88 -33.79 -7.18
CA GLU A 39 9.86 -33.35 -6.17
C GLU A 39 10.96 -32.51 -6.83
N ASP A 40 10.62 -31.51 -7.64
CA ASP A 40 11.58 -30.67 -8.37
C ASP A 40 11.06 -29.24 -8.54
N SER A 41 10.25 -28.74 -7.59
CA SER A 41 10.36 -27.33 -7.30
C SER A 41 11.45 -27.23 -6.25
N GLU A 42 12.66 -26.88 -6.68
CA GLU A 42 13.51 -25.97 -5.94
C GLU A 42 12.65 -24.76 -5.57
N ARG A 43 11.84 -24.93 -4.52
CA ARG A 43 11.24 -23.86 -3.78
C ARG A 43 12.46 -23.28 -3.10
N THR A 44 13.17 -22.42 -3.84
CA THR A 44 13.81 -21.26 -3.28
C THR A 44 12.67 -20.60 -2.50
N GLY A 45 12.48 -21.07 -1.27
CA GLY A 45 11.94 -20.28 -0.21
C GLY A 45 12.96 -19.17 -0.12
N ASP A 46 12.74 -18.16 -0.96
CA ASP A 46 13.36 -16.88 -0.84
C ASP A 46 12.92 -16.47 0.56
N TYR A 47 13.80 -16.72 1.53
CA TYR A 47 13.56 -16.33 2.90
C TYR A 47 13.55 -14.82 2.83
N VAL A 48 12.36 -14.27 2.58
CA VAL A 48 12.10 -12.85 2.68
C VAL A 48 12.39 -12.54 4.13
N ASP A 49 13.62 -12.09 4.38
CA ASP A 49 14.04 -11.68 5.69
C ASP A 49 13.17 -10.47 6.04
N LEU A 50 12.15 -10.71 6.84
CA LEU A 50 11.19 -9.71 7.30
C LEU A 50 11.88 -8.60 8.13
N ASN A 51 13.16 -8.80 8.48
CA ASN A 51 14.01 -7.83 9.15
C ASN A 51 15.04 -7.18 8.22
N SER A 52 15.00 -7.46 6.91
CA SER A 52 15.86 -6.81 5.92
C SER A 52 15.64 -5.29 5.97
N PRO A 53 16.72 -4.47 5.95
CA PRO A 53 16.60 -3.02 5.96
C PRO A 53 15.78 -2.49 4.78
N GLU A 54 15.81 -3.15 3.63
CA GLU A 54 15.03 -2.77 2.45
C GLU A 54 13.52 -2.89 2.69
N MET A 55 13.08 -3.91 3.41
CA MET A 55 11.67 -4.07 3.79
C MET A 55 11.23 -3.05 4.83
N LEU A 56 12.14 -2.68 5.75
CA LEU A 56 11.88 -1.64 6.73
C LEU A 56 11.67 -0.30 6.03
N GLU A 57 12.55 0.08 5.10
CA GLU A 57 12.42 1.30 4.32
C GLU A 57 11.11 1.34 3.53
N GLN A 58 10.79 0.26 2.79
CA GLN A 58 9.52 0.16 2.06
C GLN A 58 8.30 0.32 2.99
N LYS A 59 8.35 -0.29 4.18
CA LYS A 59 7.30 -0.15 5.19
C LYS A 59 7.18 1.28 5.70
N LEU A 60 8.30 1.94 5.99
CA LEU A 60 8.32 3.34 6.43
C LEU A 60 7.77 4.28 5.36
N THR A 61 8.19 4.13 4.11
CA THR A 61 7.66 4.88 2.96
C THR A 61 6.16 4.66 2.80
N HIS A 62 5.70 3.41 2.89
CA HIS A 62 4.28 3.10 2.80
C HIS A 62 3.48 3.75 3.93
N LEU A 63 3.96 3.67 5.17
CA LEU A 63 3.29 4.27 6.33
C LEU A 63 3.21 5.80 6.20
N ILE A 64 4.28 6.47 5.76
CA ILE A 64 4.25 7.92 5.49
C ILE A 64 3.27 8.28 4.37
N GLY A 65 3.22 7.48 3.30
CA GLY A 65 2.22 7.64 2.24
C GLY A 65 0.78 7.57 2.78
N LEU A 66 0.52 6.67 3.73
CA LEU A 66 -0.78 6.54 4.38
C LEU A 66 -1.09 7.71 5.33
N VAL A 67 -0.10 8.34 5.96
CA VAL A 67 -0.29 9.56 6.77
C VAL A 67 -0.67 10.75 5.89
N LYS A 68 -0.10 10.84 4.69
CA LYS A 68 -0.41 11.90 3.70
C LYS A 68 -1.73 11.67 2.97
N GLY A 69 -2.28 10.45 3.02
CA GLY A 69 -3.49 10.07 2.30
C GLY A 69 -4.77 10.66 2.90
N GLU A 70 -5.86 10.61 2.12
CA GLU A 70 -7.14 11.23 2.46
C GLU A 70 -7.87 10.59 3.65
N SER A 71 -7.55 9.34 4.00
CA SER A 71 -8.26 8.62 5.06
C SER A 71 -7.71 8.93 6.44
N ALA A 72 -8.45 9.74 7.19
CA ALA A 72 -8.15 10.10 8.60
C ALA A 72 -7.79 8.89 9.48
N ASN A 73 -8.57 7.81 9.39
CA ASN A 73 -8.33 6.62 10.20
C ASN A 73 -7.04 5.90 9.80
N LYS A 74 -6.74 5.80 8.50
CA LYS A 74 -5.49 5.20 8.03
C LYS A 74 -4.30 6.07 8.43
N ALA A 75 -4.42 7.39 8.30
CA ALA A 75 -3.37 8.32 8.68
C ALA A 75 -3.06 8.23 10.17
N ARG A 76 -4.09 8.28 11.03
CA ARG A 76 -3.94 8.13 12.49
C ARG A 76 -3.27 6.80 12.87
N ARG A 77 -3.73 5.67 12.30
CA ARG A 77 -3.16 4.35 12.57
C ARG A 77 -1.71 4.23 12.10
N SER A 78 -1.40 4.82 10.96
CA SER A 78 -0.06 4.79 10.39
C SER A 78 0.91 5.63 11.22
N ALA A 79 0.52 6.84 11.62
CA ALA A 79 1.27 7.67 12.55
C ALA A 79 1.51 6.94 13.89
N THR A 80 0.46 6.34 14.46
CA THR A 80 0.60 5.52 15.69
C THR A 80 1.59 4.38 15.50
N THR A 81 1.55 3.70 14.35
CA THR A 81 2.45 2.59 14.03
C THR A 81 3.90 3.07 13.93
N LEU A 82 4.14 4.22 13.27
CA LEU A 82 5.47 4.83 13.20
C LEU A 82 6.01 5.14 14.60
N GLY A 83 5.17 5.71 15.48
CA GLY A 83 5.54 5.96 16.89
C GLY A 83 5.89 4.68 17.65
N SER A 84 5.13 3.60 17.44
CA SER A 84 5.40 2.28 18.06
C SER A 84 6.65 1.59 17.51
N MET A 85 7.17 2.00 16.35
CA MET A 85 8.44 1.50 15.81
C MET A 85 9.66 2.13 16.49
N GLY A 86 9.48 3.25 17.21
CA GLY A 86 10.55 3.91 17.96
C GLY A 86 11.72 4.32 17.07
N ALA A 87 12.95 4.03 17.50
CA ALA A 87 14.17 4.39 16.79
C ALA A 87 14.25 3.80 15.36
N LYS A 88 13.52 2.71 15.06
CA LYS A 88 13.45 2.15 13.69
C LYS A 88 12.73 3.09 12.71
N ALA A 89 11.90 4.01 13.19
CA ALA A 89 11.25 5.02 12.37
C ALA A 89 12.01 6.35 12.30
N ALA A 90 13.24 6.42 12.86
CA ALA A 90 14.11 7.59 12.74
C ALA A 90 14.29 8.10 11.29
N PRO A 91 14.42 7.25 10.25
CA PRO A 91 14.62 7.73 8.88
C PRO A 91 13.48 8.60 8.32
N VAL A 92 12.27 8.48 8.87
CA VAL A 92 11.08 9.23 8.42
C VAL A 92 10.62 10.27 9.44
N LEU A 93 11.41 10.54 10.47
CA LEU A 93 11.05 11.50 11.52
C LEU A 93 10.86 12.91 10.96
N ASP A 94 11.74 13.35 10.06
CA ASP A 94 11.66 14.68 9.46
C ASP A 94 10.42 14.82 8.57
N ASP A 95 10.10 13.79 7.78
CA ASP A 95 8.87 13.73 7.00
C ASP A 95 7.63 13.81 7.89
N LEU A 96 7.65 13.15 9.06
CA LEU A 96 6.57 13.18 10.02
C LEU A 96 6.40 14.58 10.65
N LYS A 97 7.51 15.29 10.92
CA LYS A 97 7.51 16.68 11.43
C LYS A 97 6.89 17.67 10.46
N VAL A 98 7.06 17.47 9.15
CA VAL A 98 6.41 18.30 8.12
C VAL A 98 4.88 18.12 8.15
N LEU A 99 4.38 16.97 8.61
CA LEU A 99 2.95 16.65 8.65
C LEU A 99 2.27 17.04 9.97
N LYS A 100 2.96 17.70 10.91
CA LYS A 100 2.42 18.09 12.23
C LYS A 100 1.17 18.96 12.16
N ASP A 101 1.03 19.75 11.09
CA ASP A 101 -0.08 20.69 10.88
C ASP A 101 -1.23 20.06 10.06
N HIS A 102 -1.37 18.73 10.11
CA HIS A 102 -2.42 17.99 9.42
C HIS A 102 -3.81 18.58 9.71
N PRO A 103 -4.74 18.68 8.73
CA PRO A 103 -6.04 19.36 8.93
C PRO A 103 -6.92 18.71 10.02
N ILE A 104 -6.77 17.40 10.22
CA ILE A 104 -7.58 16.60 11.15
C ILE A 104 -6.89 16.51 12.52
N GLU A 105 -7.57 16.94 13.58
CA GLU A 105 -7.03 17.00 14.94
C GLU A 105 -6.56 15.63 15.45
N GLU A 106 -7.35 14.56 15.28
CA GLU A 106 -6.94 13.24 15.79
C GLU A 106 -5.68 12.71 15.11
N VAL A 107 -5.44 13.12 13.86
CA VAL A 107 -4.23 12.78 13.12
C VAL A 107 -3.07 13.62 13.62
N ARG A 108 -3.25 14.92 13.90
CA ARG A 108 -2.20 15.77 14.52
C ARG A 108 -1.72 15.20 15.84
N VAL A 109 -2.65 14.86 16.73
CA VAL A 109 -2.33 14.27 18.04
C VAL A 109 -1.54 12.96 17.87
N ALA A 110 -1.94 12.11 16.92
CA ALA A 110 -1.22 10.87 16.64
C ALA A 110 0.18 11.09 16.05
N ILE A 111 0.34 12.07 15.16
CA ILE A 111 1.63 12.47 14.58
C ILE A 111 2.55 13.00 15.68
N GLN A 112 2.06 13.91 16.51
CA GLN A 112 2.83 14.49 17.61
C GLN A 112 3.28 13.41 18.62
N GLY A 113 2.36 12.55 19.05
CA GLY A 113 2.71 11.44 19.94
C GLY A 113 3.65 10.41 19.32
N ALA A 114 3.66 10.28 17.99
CA ALA A 114 4.61 9.44 17.29
C ALA A 114 6.01 10.07 17.24
N ILE A 115 6.11 11.37 16.94
CA ILE A 115 7.36 12.14 16.99
C ILE A 115 8.00 12.01 18.37
N GLU A 116 7.23 12.28 19.43
CA GLU A 116 7.70 12.21 20.82
C GLU A 116 8.24 10.82 21.18
N LYS A 117 7.54 9.75 20.77
CA LYS A 117 8.00 8.36 21.02
C LYS A 117 9.27 8.02 20.26
N ILE A 118 9.36 8.43 19.00
CA ILE A 118 10.55 8.18 18.17
C ILE A 118 11.74 8.92 18.77
N GLU A 119 11.60 10.19 19.11
CA GLU A 119 12.66 10.98 19.73
C GLU A 119 13.05 10.44 21.11
N ALA A 120 12.07 10.04 21.93
CA ALA A 120 12.35 9.42 23.23
C ALA A 120 13.13 8.11 23.08
N ASP A 121 12.81 7.27 22.10
CA ASP A 121 13.48 5.99 21.87
C ASP A 121 14.88 6.17 21.26
N ILE A 122 15.07 7.16 20.37
CA ILE A 122 16.39 7.55 19.86
C ILE A 122 17.31 8.05 20.99
N ASN A 123 16.76 8.86 21.89
CA ASN A 123 17.50 9.47 22.99
C ASN A 123 17.67 8.54 24.19
N LYS A 124 16.95 7.41 24.22
CA LYS A 124 17.10 6.43 25.30
C LYS A 124 18.51 5.83 25.21
N PRO A 125 19.33 5.92 26.28
CA PRO A 125 20.59 5.19 26.31
C PRO A 125 20.26 3.70 26.14
N LYS A 126 21.04 3.00 25.31
CA LYS A 126 20.96 1.55 25.15
C LYS A 126 21.43 0.93 26.47
N GLU A 127 20.55 0.88 27.45
CA GLU A 127 20.80 0.18 28.70
C GLU A 127 20.82 -1.32 28.41
N GLY A 128 22.02 -1.90 28.52
CA GLY A 128 22.24 -3.31 28.87
C GLY A 128 21.71 -4.35 27.89
N GLY A 129 22.56 -4.76 26.95
CA GLY A 129 22.57 -6.18 26.58
C GLY A 129 23.20 -6.97 27.71
N GLU A 130 22.41 -7.81 28.37
CA GLU A 130 22.85 -8.95 29.19
C GLU A 130 22.14 -10.21 28.68
#